data_AF-A0A453PF20-F1
#
_entry.id   AF-A0A453PF20-F1
#
_cell.length_a   1.000
_cell.length_b   1.000
_cell.length_c   1.000
_cell.angle_alpha   90.00
_cell.angle_beta   90.00
_cell.angle_gamma   90.00
#
_symmetry.space_group_name_H-M   'P 1'
#
loop_
_entity.id
_entity.type
_entity.pdbx_description
1 polymer ?
#
loop_
_entity_poly.entity_id
_entity_poly.type
_entity_poly.pdbx_seq_one_letter_code
_entity_poly.pdbx_strand_id
1 'polypeptide(L)'
;MAFVSQLLLLLSCIICHALIASAAGEQSYKILSTSSLKPQAVCSEPKVNPSSSSGATVPLNHRHGPCSPAPSKKEPTFEELLRRDQLRAGYVQRKFSTNHRGGGLQQSEELKVPTELGSSLDTLDAPACTQLGAEANACSNSQCQYMVRYGDGSNTTGTYGSDTLELGSDTVKEFQFGCSRVEEGFGDKTDGLMGLGGDAQSLISQTAATYGRAFSYCLPPSPGSKGFLTLGAQTGTTGFATTGMLRSEQAPTFYGVLLQGIKVGGEQLSVAPSVFSAGSVMDSGTIITRLPPTAYTALKTAFKDGMKQYPAAPSRSILDTCFDFSGQDNVTIPTVALMFDGGAVVDLDANGIIFGSCLAFTGTDDDESTGIIGNVQQRTLEVLYDAGQSSRDVFANRSRTSPICLFGFVSGTVITWLPRRAYSALSSAFRSGMRRYPRAAPVGILDTCYDFTGLSNVSVPTVELVFDGGAVMDLDSDGIMIEHCLAFAPTSDESFIGNVQQRTFEVLHDVGQGIFGFRSGTC
;
A
#
# COMPACT_ATOMS: atom_id res chain seq x y z
N MET A 1 -11.54 61.45 45.10
CA MET A 1 -12.80 61.85 44.43
C MET A 1 -12.64 61.49 42.96
N ALA A 2 -13.44 60.71 42.25
CA ALA A 2 -14.55 59.78 42.48
C ALA A 2 -14.56 58.93 41.18
N PHE A 3 -14.50 57.60 41.25
CA PHE A 3 -15.61 56.69 40.94
C PHE A 3 -16.55 57.05 39.76
N VAL A 4 -16.47 56.24 38.70
CA VAL A 4 -17.54 55.37 38.11
C VAL A 4 -18.51 55.84 37.00
N SER A 5 -18.73 54.87 36.07
CA SER A 5 -19.86 54.61 35.13
C SER A 5 -19.87 55.40 33.81
N GLN A 6 -20.20 54.86 32.63
CA GLN A 6 -20.88 53.62 32.19
C GLN A 6 -20.57 53.45 30.67
N LEU A 7 -20.16 52.26 30.20
CA LEU A 7 -20.97 51.32 29.38
C LEU A 7 -21.12 51.66 27.87
N LEU A 8 -20.42 50.93 26.98
CA LEU A 8 -20.99 49.94 26.03
C LEU A 8 -19.96 49.53 24.94
N LEU A 9 -19.67 48.21 24.92
CA LEU A 9 -19.47 47.31 23.76
C LEU A 9 -18.57 47.72 22.57
N LEU A 10 -17.42 47.04 22.43
CA LEU A 10 -17.18 46.01 21.40
C LEU A 10 -15.78 45.38 21.56
N LEU A 11 -15.76 44.12 22.04
CA LEU A 11 -14.74 43.09 21.77
C LEU A 11 -14.69 42.83 20.24
N SER A 12 -13.69 42.26 19.58
CA SER A 12 -12.35 41.72 19.88
C SER A 12 -11.85 41.14 18.55
N CYS A 13 -10.59 41.32 18.16
CA CYS A 13 -9.94 40.35 17.27
C CYS A 13 -8.41 40.30 17.46
N ILE A 14 -8.01 39.21 18.12
CA ILE A 14 -6.92 38.30 17.74
C ILE A 14 -5.50 38.89 17.70
N ILE A 15 -4.86 38.85 18.88
CA ILE A 15 -3.44 38.55 19.03
C ILE A 15 -3.35 37.41 20.05
N CYS A 16 -2.75 36.28 19.68
CA CYS A 16 -1.97 35.39 20.55
C CYS A 16 -1.48 34.20 19.71
N HIS A 17 -0.19 34.21 19.31
CA HIS A 17 0.84 33.41 19.97
C HIS A 17 0.50 31.91 19.97
N ALA A 18 0.89 31.26 18.87
CA ALA A 18 1.00 29.81 18.80
C ALA A 18 2.06 29.35 19.82
N LEU A 19 1.61 28.89 20.98
CA LEU A 19 2.40 28.04 21.86
C LEU A 19 2.54 26.67 21.18
N ILE A 20 3.65 26.48 20.48
CA ILE A 20 4.13 25.15 20.11
C ILE A 20 4.58 24.47 21.41
N ALA A 21 3.70 23.68 22.01
CA ALA A 21 4.10 22.68 22.99
C ALA A 21 4.56 21.44 22.22
N SER A 22 5.87 21.40 21.95
CA SER A 22 6.58 20.16 21.59
C SER A 22 6.67 19.29 22.83
N ALA A 23 5.86 18.23 22.88
CA ALA A 23 6.14 17.07 23.71
C ALA A 23 6.91 16.06 22.85
N ALA A 24 8.13 15.75 23.27
CA ALA A 24 8.97 14.75 22.65
C ALA A 24 8.37 13.34 22.80
N GLY A 25 8.39 12.57 21.70
CA GLY A 25 8.49 11.11 21.70
C GLY A 25 7.22 10.30 22.00
N GLU A 26 6.21 10.33 21.14
CA GLU A 26 5.30 9.18 21.03
C GLU A 26 5.88 8.21 19.99
N GLN A 27 6.54 7.14 20.46
CA GLN A 27 6.88 6.00 19.62
C GLN A 27 5.57 5.46 19.01
N SER A 28 5.42 5.62 17.70
CA SER A 28 4.21 5.22 17.00
C SER A 28 4.21 3.71 16.75
N TYR A 29 3.20 3.02 17.27
CA TYR A 29 2.96 1.61 17.01
C TYR A 29 1.69 1.40 16.17
N LYS A 30 1.70 0.36 15.33
CA LYS A 30 0.52 -0.16 14.62
C LYS A 30 -0.05 -1.32 15.41
N ILE A 31 -1.37 -1.36 15.57
CA ILE A 31 -2.07 -2.46 16.25
C ILE A 31 -2.71 -3.34 15.18
N LEU A 32 -2.40 -4.63 15.21
CA LEU A 32 -2.95 -5.63 14.31
C LEU A 32 -3.75 -6.67 15.10
N SER A 33 -5.00 -6.93 14.69
CA SER A 33 -5.76 -8.05 15.22
C SER A 33 -5.14 -9.36 14.72
N THR A 34 -5.05 -10.38 15.58
CA THR A 34 -4.59 -11.71 15.15
C THR A 34 -5.50 -12.37 14.10
N SER A 35 -6.75 -11.90 13.98
CA SER A 35 -7.65 -12.29 12.89
C SER A 35 -7.19 -11.78 11.51
N SER A 36 -6.52 -10.63 11.44
CA SER A 36 -5.97 -10.06 10.21
C SER A 36 -4.74 -10.83 9.71
N LEU A 37 -4.10 -11.62 10.57
CA LEU A 37 -3.02 -12.55 10.23
C LEU A 37 -3.52 -13.88 9.65
N LYS A 38 -4.84 -14.11 9.69
CA LYS A 38 -5.48 -15.30 9.12
C LYS A 38 -6.17 -14.95 7.79
N PRO A 39 -6.24 -15.88 6.82
CA PRO A 39 -7.05 -15.67 5.62
C PRO A 39 -8.52 -15.47 6.01
N GLN A 40 -9.09 -14.30 5.70
CA GLN A 40 -10.53 -14.03 5.90
C GLN A 40 -11.33 -14.44 4.66
N ALA A 41 -12.58 -14.88 4.88
CA ALA A 41 -13.48 -15.44 3.88
C ALA A 41 -14.44 -14.43 3.22
N VAL A 42 -14.15 -13.13 3.27
CA VAL A 42 -15.02 -12.06 2.71
C VAL A 42 -14.22 -11.23 1.74
N CYS A 43 -14.83 -10.84 0.62
CA CYS A 43 -14.22 -9.93 -0.36
C CYS A 43 -14.50 -8.48 0.00
N SER A 44 -13.50 -7.79 0.53
CA SER A 44 -13.54 -6.34 0.78
C SER A 44 -12.97 -5.54 -0.38
N GLU A 45 -13.51 -4.34 -0.58
CA GLU A 45 -13.04 -3.39 -1.60
C GLU A 45 -11.64 -2.84 -1.24
N PRO A 46 -10.89 -2.29 -2.22
CA PRO A 46 -9.56 -1.74 -1.98
C PRO A 46 -9.57 -0.63 -0.92
N LYS A 47 -8.54 -0.58 -0.07
CA LYS A 47 -8.38 0.48 0.96
C LYS A 47 -8.02 1.86 0.38
N VAL A 48 -7.74 1.91 -0.91
CA VAL A 48 -7.38 3.13 -1.66
C VAL A 48 -8.24 3.14 -2.91
N ASN A 49 -8.80 4.31 -3.26
CA ASN A 49 -9.53 4.47 -4.50
C ASN A 49 -8.54 4.75 -5.64
N PRO A 50 -8.76 4.21 -6.85
CA PRO A 50 -7.94 4.54 -8.02
C PRO A 50 -7.95 6.05 -8.28
N SER A 51 -6.78 6.62 -8.56
CA SER A 51 -6.59 8.06 -8.79
C SER A 51 -7.05 8.56 -10.17
N SER A 52 -8.02 7.91 -10.83
CA SER A 52 -8.36 8.23 -12.23
C SER A 52 -9.86 8.16 -12.55
N SER A 53 -10.34 9.18 -13.27
CA SER A 53 -11.63 9.23 -13.97
C SER A 53 -11.54 9.05 -15.48
N SER A 54 -10.33 8.92 -16.07
CA SER A 54 -10.09 8.91 -17.52
C SER A 54 -9.28 7.73 -18.07
N GLY A 55 -8.61 6.97 -17.21
CA GLY A 55 -7.83 5.78 -17.53
C GLY A 55 -8.57 4.45 -17.27
N ALA A 56 -8.09 3.37 -17.88
CA ALA A 56 -8.67 2.04 -17.72
C ALA A 56 -8.23 1.41 -16.38
N THR A 57 -9.20 0.99 -15.55
CA THR A 57 -8.93 0.35 -14.26
C THR A 57 -9.48 -1.07 -14.22
N VAL A 58 -8.65 -2.03 -13.79
CA VAL A 58 -9.02 -3.43 -13.63
C VAL A 58 -8.85 -3.88 -12.17
N PRO A 59 -9.78 -4.71 -11.64
CA PRO A 59 -9.64 -5.24 -10.28
C PRO A 59 -8.47 -6.24 -10.21
N LEU A 60 -7.68 -6.13 -9.15
CA LEU A 60 -6.63 -7.11 -8.83
C LEU A 60 -7.08 -7.98 -7.66
N ASN A 61 -7.11 -9.29 -7.88
CA ASN A 61 -7.43 -10.27 -6.83
C ASN A 61 -6.20 -11.10 -6.46
N HIS A 62 -6.09 -11.49 -5.20
CA HIS A 62 -5.07 -12.46 -4.81
C HIS A 62 -5.36 -13.81 -5.47
N ARG A 63 -4.37 -14.38 -6.17
CA ARG A 63 -4.49 -15.63 -6.95
C ARG A 63 -5.07 -16.82 -6.17
N HIS A 64 -4.83 -16.87 -4.87
CA HIS A 64 -5.29 -17.95 -3.98
C HIS A 64 -6.34 -17.49 -2.97
N GLY A 65 -6.76 -16.23 -3.06
CA GLY A 65 -7.76 -15.67 -2.18
C GLY A 65 -9.19 -16.02 -2.57
N PRO A 66 -10.16 -15.88 -1.65
CA PRO A 66 -11.58 -16.14 -1.92
C PRO A 66 -12.18 -15.24 -3.02
N CYS A 67 -11.53 -14.12 -3.36
CA CYS A 67 -11.97 -13.20 -4.41
C CYS A 67 -11.45 -13.58 -5.80
N SER A 68 -10.63 -14.63 -5.89
CA SER A 68 -10.16 -15.13 -7.17
C SER A 68 -11.33 -15.73 -7.96
N PRO A 69 -11.52 -15.36 -9.24
CA PRO A 69 -12.55 -15.98 -10.09
C PRO A 69 -12.20 -17.43 -10.46
N ALA A 70 -10.96 -17.88 -10.20
CA ALA A 70 -10.48 -19.21 -10.55
C ALA A 70 -10.61 -20.20 -9.35
N PRO A 71 -11.24 -21.37 -9.52
CA PRO A 71 -11.39 -22.37 -8.46
C PRO A 71 -10.04 -22.94 -7.99
N SER A 72 -9.83 -23.01 -6.67
CA SER A 72 -8.55 -23.41 -6.08
C SER A 72 -8.36 -24.93 -6.00
N LYS A 73 -7.23 -25.46 -6.50
CA LYS A 73 -6.85 -26.87 -6.30
C LYS A 73 -5.80 -27.11 -5.19
N LYS A 74 -4.97 -26.12 -4.83
CA LYS A 74 -4.10 -26.11 -3.63
C LYS A 74 -3.42 -24.74 -3.49
N GLU A 75 -3.27 -24.20 -2.29
CA GLU A 75 -2.44 -23.03 -2.03
C GLU A 75 -0.97 -23.46 -1.80
N PRO A 76 0.04 -22.76 -2.35
CA PRO A 76 1.44 -23.02 -2.04
C PRO A 76 1.71 -22.88 -0.54
N THR A 77 2.61 -23.71 0.00
CA THR A 77 3.04 -23.54 1.39
C THR A 77 3.84 -22.25 1.55
N PHE A 78 3.89 -21.73 2.78
CA PHE A 78 4.69 -20.55 3.12
C PHE A 78 6.16 -20.72 2.71
N GLU A 79 6.72 -21.92 2.87
CA GLU A 79 8.10 -22.25 2.49
C GLU A 79 8.30 -22.24 0.98
N GLU A 80 7.34 -22.78 0.21
CA GLU A 80 7.42 -22.78 -1.26
C GLU A 80 7.32 -21.36 -1.83
N LEU A 81 6.48 -20.50 -1.22
CA LEU A 81 6.41 -19.08 -1.56
C LEU A 81 7.76 -18.39 -1.36
N LEU A 82 8.38 -18.58 -0.19
CA LEU A 82 9.68 -17.96 0.12
C LEU A 82 10.84 -18.54 -0.70
N ARG A 83 10.77 -19.82 -1.09
CA ARG A 83 11.74 -20.43 -1.99
C ARG A 83 11.71 -19.79 -3.38
N ARG A 84 10.52 -19.61 -3.95
CA ARG A 84 10.33 -18.92 -5.26
C ARG A 84 10.75 -17.45 -5.19
N ASP A 85 10.42 -16.79 -4.09
CA ASP A 85 10.84 -15.42 -3.80
C ASP A 85 12.38 -15.28 -3.80
N GLN A 86 13.10 -16.18 -3.15
CA GLN A 86 14.56 -16.14 -3.14
C GLN A 86 15.18 -16.33 -4.52
N LEU A 87 14.64 -17.24 -5.33
CA LEU A 87 15.07 -17.45 -6.71
C LEU A 87 14.85 -16.18 -7.56
N ARG A 88 13.66 -15.56 -7.47
CA ARG A 88 13.31 -14.31 -8.14
C ARG A 88 14.24 -13.17 -7.75
N ALA A 89 14.48 -12.98 -6.45
CA ALA A 89 15.38 -11.94 -5.93
C ALA A 89 16.80 -12.10 -6.48
N GLY A 90 17.34 -13.33 -6.43
CA GLY A 90 18.67 -13.63 -6.96
C GLY A 90 18.77 -13.39 -8.47
N TYR A 91 17.71 -13.64 -9.24
CA TYR A 91 17.69 -13.31 -10.68
C TYR A 91 17.74 -11.82 -10.93
N VAL A 92 16.95 -11.03 -10.19
CA VAL A 92 16.98 -9.56 -10.29
C VAL A 92 18.39 -9.08 -10.01
N GLN A 93 18.97 -9.47 -8.88
CA GLN A 93 20.32 -9.07 -8.49
C GLN A 93 21.37 -9.47 -9.53
N ARG A 94 21.35 -10.70 -10.04
CA ARG A 94 22.29 -11.13 -11.10
C ARG A 94 22.21 -10.27 -12.36
N LYS A 95 21.03 -9.80 -12.76
CA LYS A 95 20.89 -8.88 -13.91
C LYS A 95 21.62 -7.54 -13.69
N PHE A 96 21.80 -7.13 -12.44
CA PHE A 96 22.61 -5.96 -12.07
C PHE A 96 24.08 -6.31 -11.78
N SER A 97 24.39 -7.52 -11.26
CA SER A 97 25.75 -7.93 -10.85
C SER A 97 26.68 -8.40 -11.97
N THR A 98 26.17 -8.89 -13.11
CA THR A 98 26.98 -9.48 -14.20
C THR A 98 28.02 -8.55 -14.85
N ASN A 99 28.21 -7.33 -14.35
CA ASN A 99 29.16 -6.37 -14.89
C ASN A 99 30.10 -5.69 -13.87
N HIS A 100 30.19 -6.14 -12.61
CA HIS A 100 31.40 -5.84 -11.80
C HIS A 100 32.58 -6.77 -12.08
N ARG A 101 32.34 -7.86 -12.82
CA ARG A 101 33.40 -8.69 -13.40
C ARG A 101 33.08 -8.90 -14.86
N GLY A 102 33.91 -8.34 -15.74
CA GLY A 102 33.88 -8.70 -17.15
C GLY A 102 34.14 -10.20 -17.30
N GLY A 103 33.24 -10.87 -18.04
CA GLY A 103 33.48 -12.19 -18.61
C GLY A 103 33.17 -13.39 -17.71
N GLY A 104 32.37 -14.30 -18.25
CA GLY A 104 32.32 -15.71 -17.83
C GLY A 104 31.01 -16.15 -17.21
N LEU A 105 30.17 -16.81 -18.01
CA LEU A 105 29.20 -17.78 -17.51
C LEU A 105 29.95 -18.88 -16.75
N GLN A 106 29.90 -18.87 -15.43
CA GLN A 106 30.21 -19.99 -14.53
C GLN A 106 29.32 -19.82 -13.29
N GLN A 107 28.78 -20.83 -12.64
CA GLN A 107 28.49 -22.23 -12.94
C GLN A 107 27.53 -22.62 -11.81
N SER A 108 26.37 -23.21 -12.14
CA SER A 108 25.60 -24.01 -11.18
C SER A 108 25.59 -25.41 -11.75
N GLU A 109 26.41 -26.30 -11.19
CA GLU A 109 26.20 -27.75 -11.33
C GLU A 109 24.84 -28.09 -10.69
N GLU A 110 23.97 -28.98 -11.17
CA GLU A 110 24.08 -30.03 -12.18
C GLU A 110 22.67 -30.26 -12.76
N LEU A 111 22.46 -30.16 -14.08
CA LEU A 111 21.37 -30.82 -14.81
C LEU A 111 21.92 -31.14 -16.21
N LYS A 112 22.25 -32.42 -16.43
CA LYS A 112 22.83 -32.95 -17.67
C LYS A 112 21.80 -32.99 -18.81
N VAL A 113 22.27 -32.60 -19.98
CA VAL A 113 21.60 -32.40 -21.28
C VAL A 113 21.69 -33.68 -22.15
N PRO A 114 20.79 -33.89 -23.14
CA PRO A 114 21.22 -34.12 -24.55
C PRO A 114 20.53 -33.10 -25.47
N THR A 115 21.15 -32.30 -26.35
CA THR A 115 22.21 -32.45 -27.36
C THR A 115 21.84 -33.38 -28.51
N GLU A 116 21.56 -32.75 -29.67
CA GLU A 116 21.28 -33.24 -31.06
C GLU A 116 19.80 -33.39 -31.47
N LEU A 117 19.29 -32.84 -32.58
CA LEU A 117 19.82 -32.13 -33.79
C LEU A 117 19.00 -30.84 -34.04
N GLY A 118 19.45 -29.76 -34.68
CA GLY A 118 20.66 -29.49 -35.45
C GLY A 118 20.71 -28.01 -35.85
N SER A 119 21.89 -27.55 -36.25
CA SER A 119 22.22 -26.20 -36.67
C SER A 119 21.52 -25.76 -37.96
N SER A 120 20.85 -24.61 -37.91
CA SER A 120 20.75 -23.67 -39.03
C SER A 120 20.61 -22.27 -38.43
N LEU A 121 21.71 -21.54 -38.54
CA LEU A 121 21.81 -20.10 -38.42
C LEU A 121 21.24 -19.51 -39.72
N ASP A 122 19.95 -19.71 -40.01
CA ASP A 122 19.27 -19.03 -41.11
C ASP A 122 17.93 -18.50 -40.63
N THR A 123 17.85 -17.17 -40.66
CA THR A 123 16.65 -16.34 -40.64
C THR A 123 15.98 -16.09 -39.28
N LEU A 124 16.61 -15.24 -38.45
CA LEU A 124 15.89 -14.29 -37.57
C LEU A 124 15.18 -13.19 -38.40
N ASP A 125 14.76 -13.49 -39.64
CA ASP A 125 14.33 -12.52 -40.66
C ASP A 125 12.85 -12.14 -40.53
N ALA A 126 12.14 -12.66 -39.52
CA ALA A 126 10.86 -12.10 -39.13
C ALA A 126 11.11 -10.80 -38.34
N PRO A 127 10.58 -9.63 -38.77
CA PRO A 127 10.74 -8.37 -38.03
C PRO A 127 10.33 -8.49 -36.55
N ALA A 128 9.35 -9.34 -36.26
CA ALA A 128 8.90 -9.67 -34.91
C ALA A 128 9.98 -10.33 -34.04
N CYS A 129 10.89 -11.12 -34.61
CA CYS A 129 12.00 -11.76 -33.90
C CYS A 129 13.15 -10.80 -33.62
N THR A 130 13.39 -9.83 -34.50
CA THR A 130 14.35 -8.76 -34.21
C THR A 130 13.88 -7.91 -33.03
N GLN A 131 12.57 -7.65 -32.92
CA GLN A 131 12.00 -6.91 -31.78
C GLN A 131 12.16 -7.64 -30.45
N LEU A 132 12.15 -8.97 -30.41
CA LEU A 132 12.28 -9.75 -29.18
C LEU A 132 13.70 -9.79 -28.59
N GLY A 133 14.73 -9.37 -29.33
CA GLY A 133 16.10 -9.32 -28.79
C GLY A 133 16.54 -10.63 -28.14
N ALA A 134 16.84 -10.59 -26.83
CA ALA A 134 17.38 -11.73 -26.07
C ALA A 134 16.32 -12.81 -25.77
N GLU A 135 15.04 -12.47 -25.89
CA GLU A 135 13.89 -13.36 -25.69
C GLU A 135 13.51 -14.12 -26.97
N ALA A 136 14.13 -13.80 -28.12
CA ALA A 136 13.98 -14.55 -29.35
C ALA A 136 14.70 -15.90 -29.23
N ASN A 137 13.98 -16.99 -29.52
CA ASN A 137 14.52 -18.36 -29.42
C ASN A 137 14.84 -18.96 -30.79
N ALA A 138 13.88 -18.90 -31.72
CA ALA A 138 14.02 -19.46 -33.07
C ALA A 138 12.94 -18.89 -34.00
N CYS A 139 13.06 -19.14 -35.30
CA CYS A 139 11.96 -19.00 -36.26
C CYS A 139 11.47 -20.40 -36.66
N SER A 140 10.17 -20.63 -36.58
CA SER A 140 9.53 -21.88 -37.01
C SER A 140 8.32 -21.54 -37.89
N ASN A 141 8.25 -22.10 -39.10
CA ASN A 141 7.18 -21.83 -40.07
C ASN A 141 6.92 -20.33 -40.33
N SER A 142 7.98 -19.52 -40.45
CA SER A 142 7.90 -18.05 -40.57
C SER A 142 7.27 -17.33 -39.37
N GLN A 143 7.09 -18.02 -38.24
CA GLN A 143 6.63 -17.45 -36.98
C GLN A 143 7.80 -17.36 -36.01
N CYS A 144 7.92 -16.20 -35.36
CA CYS A 144 8.90 -16.00 -34.33
C CYS A 144 8.55 -16.83 -33.09
N GLN A 145 9.52 -17.55 -32.54
CA GLN A 145 9.39 -18.30 -31.29
C GLN A 145 10.11 -17.53 -30.18
N TYR A 146 9.45 -17.42 -29.03
CA TYR A 146 10.02 -16.78 -27.85
C TYR A 146 10.41 -17.82 -26.79
N MET A 147 11.34 -17.44 -25.93
CA MET A 147 11.65 -18.13 -24.68
C MET A 147 11.81 -17.10 -23.57
N VAL A 148 11.04 -17.23 -22.48
CA VAL A 148 11.24 -16.45 -21.26
C VAL A 148 11.61 -17.38 -20.11
N ARG A 149 12.72 -17.06 -19.44
CA ARG A 149 13.16 -17.71 -18.21
C ARG A 149 13.00 -16.73 -17.06
N TYR A 150 12.13 -17.05 -16.12
CA TYR A 150 11.85 -16.22 -14.97
C TYR A 150 12.81 -16.51 -13.84
N GLY A 151 12.92 -15.53 -12.95
CA GLY A 151 13.84 -15.61 -11.84
C GLY A 151 13.51 -16.70 -10.82
N ASP A 152 12.23 -17.05 -10.67
CA ASP A 152 11.76 -18.10 -9.77
C ASP A 152 12.01 -19.52 -10.28
N GLY A 153 12.68 -19.66 -11.43
CA GLY A 153 12.96 -20.92 -12.12
C GLY A 153 11.87 -21.35 -13.09
N SER A 154 10.73 -20.64 -13.14
CA SER A 154 9.70 -20.93 -14.15
C SER A 154 10.17 -20.51 -15.55
N ASN A 155 9.68 -21.21 -16.57
CA ASN A 155 10.01 -20.90 -17.96
C ASN A 155 8.84 -21.17 -18.90
N THR A 156 8.74 -20.38 -19.96
CA THR A 156 7.77 -20.60 -21.02
C THR A 156 8.41 -20.41 -22.38
N THR A 157 8.00 -21.26 -23.33
CA THR A 157 8.33 -21.14 -24.74
C THR A 157 7.06 -21.20 -25.58
N GLY A 158 7.06 -20.49 -26.68
CA GLY A 158 5.91 -20.47 -27.56
C GLY A 158 6.08 -19.55 -28.76
N THR A 159 4.97 -19.24 -29.41
CA THR A 159 4.95 -18.39 -30.60
C THR A 159 4.73 -16.95 -30.20
N TYR A 160 5.54 -16.03 -30.72
CA TYR A 160 5.30 -14.60 -30.62
C TYR A 160 4.43 -14.13 -31.78
N GLY A 161 3.35 -13.42 -31.46
CA GLY A 161 2.38 -12.96 -32.43
C GLY A 161 1.70 -11.68 -31.97
N SER A 162 0.67 -11.27 -32.70
CA SER A 162 -0.12 -10.08 -32.40
C SER A 162 -1.61 -10.36 -32.59
N ASP A 163 -2.43 -9.74 -31.76
CA ASP A 163 -3.89 -9.76 -31.88
C ASP A 163 -4.49 -8.46 -31.33
N THR A 164 -5.80 -8.34 -31.30
CA THR A 164 -6.50 -7.22 -30.69
C THR A 164 -6.70 -7.48 -29.20
N LEU A 165 -6.23 -6.58 -28.35
CA LEU A 165 -6.41 -6.62 -26.91
C LEU A 165 -7.53 -5.66 -26.50
N GLU A 166 -8.53 -6.16 -25.79
CA GLU A 166 -9.58 -5.34 -25.17
C GLU A 166 -9.23 -5.07 -23.70
N LEU A 167 -9.27 -3.81 -23.28
CA LEU A 167 -9.00 -3.35 -21.91
C LEU A 167 -10.13 -2.44 -21.45
N GLY A 168 -11.07 -2.99 -20.68
CA GLY A 168 -12.27 -2.26 -20.29
C GLY A 168 -13.11 -1.91 -21.52
N SER A 169 -13.30 -0.62 -21.80
CA SER A 169 -14.02 -0.12 -22.98
C SER A 169 -13.13 0.15 -24.19
N ASP A 170 -11.81 0.03 -24.04
CA ASP A 170 -10.85 0.40 -25.08
C ASP A 170 -10.32 -0.81 -25.82
N THR A 171 -9.88 -0.57 -27.05
CA THR A 171 -9.35 -1.60 -27.95
C THR A 171 -7.96 -1.21 -28.45
N VAL A 172 -6.98 -2.07 -28.18
CA VAL A 172 -5.59 -1.94 -28.65
C VAL A 172 -5.38 -2.95 -29.77
N LYS A 173 -5.24 -2.45 -31.00
CA LYS A 173 -4.99 -3.30 -32.18
C LYS A 173 -3.53 -3.69 -32.27
N GLU A 174 -3.27 -4.83 -32.90
CA GLU A 174 -1.93 -5.35 -33.16
C GLU A 174 -1.05 -5.45 -31.90
N PHE A 175 -1.68 -5.67 -30.74
CA PHE A 175 -0.99 -5.89 -29.47
C PHE A 175 -0.19 -7.18 -29.57
N GLN A 176 1.11 -7.09 -29.32
CA GLN A 176 2.05 -8.18 -29.47
C GLN A 176 2.22 -8.94 -28.14
N PHE A 177 2.16 -10.26 -28.20
CA PHE A 177 2.28 -11.12 -27.02
C PHE A 177 2.84 -12.50 -27.36
N GLY A 178 3.31 -13.20 -26.32
CA GLY A 178 3.73 -14.59 -26.41
C GLY A 178 2.56 -15.55 -26.17
N CYS A 179 2.25 -16.39 -27.14
CA CYS A 179 1.34 -17.52 -26.99
C CYS A 179 2.12 -18.74 -26.50
N SER A 180 2.08 -18.99 -25.18
CA SER A 180 2.73 -20.15 -24.54
C SER A 180 2.31 -21.47 -25.18
N ARG A 181 3.28 -22.34 -25.43
CA ARG A 181 3.06 -23.73 -25.88
C ARG A 181 3.60 -24.75 -24.88
N VAL A 182 4.69 -24.41 -24.20
CA VAL A 182 5.30 -25.20 -23.15
C VAL A 182 5.55 -24.29 -21.96
N GLU A 183 5.08 -24.72 -20.80
CA GLU A 183 5.17 -23.98 -19.54
C GLU A 183 5.69 -24.89 -18.45
N GLU A 184 6.70 -24.42 -17.71
CA GLU A 184 7.25 -25.10 -16.55
C GLU A 184 7.27 -24.15 -15.35
N GLY A 185 6.83 -24.63 -14.19
CA GLY A 185 6.78 -23.82 -12.97
C GLY A 185 5.57 -22.87 -12.86
N PHE A 186 4.72 -22.81 -13.89
CA PHE A 186 3.45 -22.09 -13.87
C PHE A 186 2.33 -22.90 -13.22
N GLY A 187 1.40 -22.21 -12.57
CA GLY A 187 0.22 -22.82 -11.95
C GLY A 187 -0.99 -22.75 -12.88
N ASP A 188 -1.96 -23.63 -12.67
CA ASP A 188 -3.21 -23.75 -13.45
C ASP A 188 -4.26 -22.65 -13.17
N LYS A 189 -3.85 -21.53 -12.55
CA LYS A 189 -4.77 -20.50 -12.01
C LYS A 189 -4.71 -19.16 -12.74
N THR A 190 -3.85 -19.03 -13.75
CA THR A 190 -3.74 -17.82 -14.57
C THR A 190 -3.51 -18.24 -16.00
N ASP A 191 -4.24 -17.64 -16.94
CA ASP A 191 -4.10 -17.92 -18.36
C ASP A 191 -2.86 -17.24 -18.98
N GLY A 192 -2.20 -16.36 -18.24
CA GLY A 192 -0.97 -15.71 -18.69
C GLY A 192 -0.36 -14.74 -17.67
N LEU A 193 0.72 -14.10 -18.09
CA LEU A 193 1.40 -13.04 -17.35
C LEU A 193 1.36 -11.72 -18.13
N MET A 194 1.10 -10.64 -17.40
CA MET A 194 1.06 -9.29 -17.95
C MET A 194 2.30 -8.52 -17.48
N GLY A 195 3.22 -8.24 -18.41
CA GLY A 195 4.44 -7.50 -18.12
C GLY A 195 4.20 -6.00 -18.06
N LEU A 196 4.50 -5.37 -16.92
CA LEU A 196 4.40 -3.91 -16.72
C LEU A 196 5.77 -3.20 -16.76
N GLY A 197 6.83 -3.93 -17.11
CA GLY A 197 8.21 -3.44 -17.14
C GLY A 197 8.46 -2.35 -18.20
N GLY A 198 9.68 -1.84 -18.24
CA GLY A 198 10.05 -0.74 -19.12
C GLY A 198 10.39 -1.13 -20.57
N ASP A 199 10.36 -2.42 -20.92
CA ASP A 199 10.72 -2.88 -22.27
C ASP A 199 9.64 -2.56 -23.30
N ALA A 200 9.99 -2.63 -24.59
CA ALA A 200 9.09 -2.31 -25.70
C ALA A 200 7.86 -3.23 -25.76
N GLN A 201 8.02 -4.49 -25.33
CA GLN A 201 6.99 -5.53 -25.34
C GLN A 201 6.04 -5.42 -24.14
N SER A 202 6.30 -4.53 -23.17
CA SER A 202 5.43 -4.39 -22.01
C SER A 202 4.08 -3.80 -22.39
N LEU A 203 3.06 -4.08 -21.58
CA LEU A 203 1.74 -3.48 -21.74
C LEU A 203 1.83 -1.95 -21.73
N ILE A 204 2.67 -1.40 -20.86
CA ILE A 204 2.86 0.04 -20.69
C ILE A 204 3.43 0.68 -21.96
N SER A 205 4.43 0.04 -22.59
CA SER A 205 5.05 0.57 -23.80
C SER A 205 4.12 0.46 -25.02
N GLN A 206 3.45 -0.68 -25.19
CA GLN A 206 2.58 -0.92 -26.35
C GLN A 206 1.28 -0.10 -26.32
N THR A 207 0.78 0.22 -25.12
CA THR A 207 -0.46 1.01 -24.96
C THR A 207 -0.23 2.50 -24.72
N ALA A 208 1.03 2.96 -24.80
CA ALA A 208 1.42 4.32 -24.49
C ALA A 208 0.73 5.39 -25.35
N ALA A 209 0.33 5.06 -26.58
CA ALA A 209 -0.40 5.98 -27.45
C ALA A 209 -1.83 6.26 -26.94
N THR A 210 -2.45 5.31 -26.23
CA THR A 210 -3.80 5.42 -25.69
C THR A 210 -3.80 5.97 -24.28
N TYR A 211 -2.92 5.43 -23.42
CA TYR A 211 -2.93 5.71 -21.99
C TYR A 211 -1.76 6.57 -21.50
N GLY A 212 -0.82 6.92 -22.38
CA GLY A 212 0.47 7.43 -21.94
C GLY A 212 1.30 6.35 -21.22
N ARG A 213 2.40 6.76 -20.60
CA ARG A 213 3.35 5.85 -19.93
C ARG A 213 3.20 5.82 -18.40
N ALA A 214 2.09 6.36 -17.90
CA ALA A 214 1.79 6.39 -16.48
C ALA A 214 0.81 5.27 -16.11
N PHE A 215 1.10 4.56 -15.03
CA PHE A 215 0.20 3.54 -14.47
C PHE A 215 0.33 3.51 -12.95
N SER A 216 -0.73 3.09 -12.25
CA SER A 216 -0.68 2.83 -10.82
C SER A 216 -1.25 1.47 -10.48
N TYR A 217 -0.83 0.92 -9.35
CA TYR A 217 -1.52 -0.22 -8.76
C TYR A 217 -1.61 -0.10 -7.24
N CYS A 218 -2.62 -0.75 -6.68
CA CYS A 218 -2.70 -1.03 -5.25
C CYS A 218 -2.78 -2.54 -5.06
N LEU A 219 -1.79 -3.12 -4.39
CA LEU A 219 -1.82 -4.54 -4.06
C LEU A 219 -2.71 -4.80 -2.84
N PRO A 220 -3.52 -5.87 -2.86
CA PRO A 220 -4.41 -6.18 -1.75
C PRO A 220 -3.62 -6.53 -0.48
N PRO A 221 -4.03 -6.05 0.71
CA PRO A 221 -3.37 -6.38 1.98
C PRO A 221 -3.44 -7.85 2.35
N SER A 222 -4.53 -8.51 1.98
CA SER A 222 -4.83 -9.89 2.34
C SER A 222 -5.49 -10.63 1.17
N PRO A 223 -5.52 -11.98 1.20
CA PRO A 223 -6.20 -12.75 0.16
C PRO A 223 -7.70 -12.42 0.02
N GLY A 224 -8.35 -11.96 1.09
CA GLY A 224 -9.77 -11.55 1.09
C GLY A 224 -10.01 -10.10 0.66
N SER A 225 -8.99 -9.38 0.22
CA SER A 225 -9.14 -7.99 -0.21
C SER A 225 -8.90 -7.86 -1.71
N LYS A 226 -9.55 -6.88 -2.32
CA LYS A 226 -9.29 -6.47 -3.69
C LYS A 226 -8.23 -5.38 -3.75
N GLY A 227 -7.54 -5.31 -4.87
CA GLY A 227 -6.67 -4.22 -5.30
C GLY A 227 -7.10 -3.71 -6.67
N PHE A 228 -6.26 -2.90 -7.30
CA PHE A 228 -6.51 -2.42 -8.67
C PHE A 228 -5.21 -2.18 -9.44
N LEU A 229 -5.32 -2.21 -10.76
CA LEU A 229 -4.33 -1.69 -11.71
C LEU A 229 -5.02 -0.65 -12.58
N THR A 230 -4.42 0.53 -12.71
CA THR A 230 -4.90 1.64 -13.53
C THR A 230 -3.86 1.98 -14.58
N LEU A 231 -4.26 1.97 -15.85
CA LEU A 231 -3.47 2.49 -16.97
C LEU A 231 -3.89 3.93 -17.27
N GLY A 232 -2.93 4.80 -17.58
CA GLY A 232 -3.20 6.21 -17.78
C GLY A 232 -3.60 6.93 -16.50
N ALA A 233 -2.96 6.53 -15.40
CA ALA A 233 -3.16 7.16 -14.10
C ALA A 233 -2.74 8.64 -14.17
N GLN A 234 -3.48 9.51 -13.46
CA GLN A 234 -3.17 10.94 -13.42
C GLN A 234 -1.82 11.16 -12.73
N THR A 235 -0.95 11.96 -13.35
CA THR A 235 0.40 12.26 -12.82
C THR A 235 0.40 13.40 -11.79
N GLY A 236 -0.79 13.78 -11.29
CA GLY A 236 -0.92 14.77 -10.22
C GLY A 236 -0.30 14.24 -8.92
N THR A 237 0.66 14.97 -8.37
CA THR A 237 1.45 14.53 -7.20
C THR A 237 0.77 14.78 -5.87
N THR A 238 -0.42 15.41 -5.87
CA THR A 238 -1.17 15.75 -4.66
C THR A 238 -1.56 14.48 -3.91
N GLY A 239 -1.08 14.32 -2.68
CA GLY A 239 -1.34 13.14 -1.85
C GLY A 239 -0.29 12.02 -1.97
N PHE A 240 0.67 12.14 -2.89
CA PHE A 240 1.74 11.17 -3.03
C PHE A 240 3.06 11.65 -2.43
N ALA A 241 3.82 10.72 -1.85
CA ALA A 241 5.24 10.90 -1.61
C ALA A 241 6.01 10.55 -2.89
N THR A 242 6.90 11.44 -3.33
CA THR A 242 7.49 11.41 -4.67
C THR A 242 8.99 11.12 -4.59
N THR A 243 9.49 10.18 -5.40
CA THR A 243 10.94 9.94 -5.51
C THR A 243 11.35 9.73 -6.95
N GLY A 244 12.59 10.12 -7.27
CA GLY A 244 13.16 9.94 -8.60
C GLY A 244 13.29 8.46 -8.95
N MET A 245 12.83 8.11 -10.14
CA MET A 245 12.92 6.75 -10.68
C MET A 245 14.30 6.54 -11.33
N LEU A 246 15.05 5.58 -10.80
CA LEU A 246 16.29 5.11 -11.38
C LEU A 246 16.00 4.16 -12.55
N ARG A 247 16.76 4.30 -13.64
CA ARG A 247 16.65 3.44 -14.82
C ARG A 247 18.04 2.95 -15.19
N SER A 248 18.16 1.66 -15.43
CA SER A 248 19.37 1.04 -15.95
C SER A 248 19.23 0.81 -17.44
N GLU A 249 20.23 1.21 -18.23
CA GLU A 249 20.30 0.86 -19.64
C GLU A 249 20.54 -0.64 -19.85
N GLN A 250 21.20 -1.29 -18.88
CA GLN A 250 21.53 -2.72 -18.90
C GLN A 250 20.34 -3.60 -18.51
N ALA A 251 19.43 -3.06 -17.69
CA ALA A 251 18.21 -3.75 -17.26
C ALA A 251 16.98 -2.84 -17.40
N PRO A 252 16.62 -2.45 -18.65
CA PRO A 252 15.56 -1.47 -18.93
C PRO A 252 14.17 -1.97 -18.54
N THR A 253 14.00 -3.24 -18.24
CA THR A 253 12.73 -3.75 -17.72
C THR A 253 12.40 -3.23 -16.32
N PHE A 254 13.40 -2.97 -15.47
CA PHE A 254 13.21 -2.70 -14.05
C PHE A 254 13.10 -1.20 -13.72
N TYR A 255 12.20 -0.87 -12.80
CA TYR A 255 12.08 0.46 -12.23
C TYR A 255 12.81 0.50 -10.90
N GLY A 256 13.83 1.35 -10.80
CA GLY A 256 14.61 1.53 -9.58
C GLY A 256 14.18 2.78 -8.80
N VAL A 257 14.50 2.78 -7.52
CA VAL A 257 14.38 3.91 -6.59
C VAL A 257 15.62 3.95 -5.70
N LEU A 258 15.93 5.12 -5.15
CA LEU A 258 17.06 5.26 -4.24
C LEU A 258 16.54 5.37 -2.79
N LEU A 259 16.77 4.32 -2.01
CA LEU A 259 16.54 4.38 -0.56
C LEU A 259 17.68 5.21 0.07
N GLN A 260 17.36 5.97 1.11
CA GLN A 260 18.32 6.84 1.84
C GLN A 260 18.36 6.52 3.33
N GLY A 261 17.31 5.87 3.85
CA GLY A 261 17.21 5.52 5.25
C GLY A 261 15.94 4.76 5.58
N ILE A 262 15.87 4.31 6.82
CA ILE A 262 14.73 3.58 7.38
C ILE A 262 14.44 4.18 8.75
N LYS A 263 13.16 4.33 9.08
CA LYS A 263 12.71 4.65 10.44
C LYS A 263 12.04 3.46 11.09
N VAL A 264 12.29 3.26 12.38
CA VAL A 264 11.60 2.27 13.22
C VAL A 264 11.07 2.99 14.45
N GLY A 265 9.77 2.86 14.74
CA GLY A 265 9.13 3.55 15.87
C GLY A 265 9.18 5.08 15.78
N GLY A 266 9.30 5.62 14.57
CA GLY A 266 9.47 7.07 14.33
C GLY A 266 10.93 7.56 14.33
N GLU A 267 11.87 6.75 14.78
CA GLU A 267 13.29 7.10 14.85
C GLU A 267 14.05 6.59 13.63
N GLN A 268 14.89 7.44 13.02
CA GLN A 268 15.73 7.06 11.91
C GLN A 268 16.90 6.19 12.38
N LEU A 269 17.11 5.06 11.72
CA LEU A 269 18.23 4.18 11.99
C LEU A 269 19.55 4.85 11.62
N SER A 270 20.58 4.65 12.44
CA SER A 270 21.94 5.17 12.21
C SER A 270 22.67 4.34 11.14
N VAL A 271 22.20 4.43 9.89
CA VAL A 271 22.80 3.80 8.71
C VAL A 271 23.22 4.90 7.74
N ALA A 272 24.47 4.86 7.28
CA ALA A 272 24.97 5.85 6.33
C ALA A 272 24.22 5.72 4.98
N PRO A 273 23.81 6.83 4.34
CA PRO A 273 23.11 6.76 3.05
C PRO A 273 23.87 6.03 1.95
N SER A 274 25.21 6.03 2.01
CA SER A 274 26.06 5.30 1.07
C SER A 274 25.82 3.78 1.07
N VAL A 275 25.28 3.21 2.15
CA VAL A 275 24.91 1.78 2.21
C VAL A 275 23.81 1.45 1.18
N PHE A 276 23.03 2.44 0.74
CA PHE A 276 21.93 2.25 -0.21
C PHE A 276 22.29 2.66 -1.64
N SER A 277 23.56 2.99 -1.93
CA SER A 277 23.96 3.59 -3.23
C SER A 277 23.76 2.67 -4.43
N ALA A 278 23.71 1.34 -4.22
CA ALA A 278 23.37 0.37 -5.26
C ALA A 278 21.93 0.51 -5.79
N GLY A 279 21.10 1.32 -5.13
CA GLY A 279 19.69 1.50 -5.46
C GLY A 279 18.84 0.28 -5.09
N SER A 280 17.55 0.37 -5.35
CA SER A 280 16.60 -0.73 -5.12
C SER A 280 15.58 -0.82 -6.24
N VAL A 281 15.26 -2.04 -6.67
CA VAL A 281 14.22 -2.28 -7.68
C VAL A 281 12.86 -2.38 -7.01
N MET A 282 11.87 -1.66 -7.54
CA MET A 282 10.47 -1.88 -7.17
C MET A 282 9.94 -3.11 -7.94
N ASP A 283 9.78 -4.25 -7.27
CA ASP A 283 9.43 -5.51 -7.91
C ASP A 283 8.20 -6.16 -7.25
N SER A 284 7.05 -6.06 -7.92
CA SER A 284 5.80 -6.72 -7.49
C SER A 284 5.87 -8.26 -7.62
N GLY A 285 6.84 -8.78 -8.38
CA GLY A 285 7.09 -10.21 -8.54
C GLY A 285 7.96 -10.82 -7.44
N THR A 286 8.69 -10.01 -6.67
CA THR A 286 9.39 -10.42 -5.44
C THR A 286 8.43 -10.24 -4.26
N ILE A 287 8.30 -11.23 -3.37
CA ILE A 287 7.44 -11.17 -2.19
C ILE A 287 8.06 -10.29 -1.09
N ILE A 288 9.32 -10.56 -0.71
CA ILE A 288 9.98 -9.98 0.47
C ILE A 288 11.04 -8.95 0.06
N THR A 289 11.06 -7.79 0.73
CA THR A 289 12.09 -6.76 0.49
C THR A 289 13.49 -7.25 0.85
N ARG A 290 14.46 -6.95 -0.02
CA ARG A 290 15.90 -7.20 0.15
C ARG A 290 16.63 -5.89 0.42
N LEU A 291 17.31 -5.81 1.56
CA LEU A 291 18.10 -4.65 1.96
C LEU A 291 19.59 -5.01 2.02
N PRO A 292 20.49 -4.04 1.80
CA PRO A 292 21.92 -4.19 2.15
C PRO A 292 22.09 -4.80 3.55
N PRO A 293 22.97 -5.81 3.78
CA PRO A 293 23.15 -6.45 5.07
C PRO A 293 23.35 -5.49 6.24
N THR A 294 24.07 -4.38 6.04
CA THR A 294 24.26 -3.35 7.07
C THR A 294 22.93 -2.71 7.47
N ALA A 295 22.12 -2.33 6.48
CA ALA A 295 20.79 -1.75 6.71
C ALA A 295 19.82 -2.78 7.32
N TYR A 296 19.81 -4.01 6.81
CA TYR A 296 18.98 -5.09 7.33
C TYR A 296 19.29 -5.40 8.80
N THR A 297 20.58 -5.42 9.16
CA THR A 297 21.02 -5.68 10.53
C THR A 297 20.58 -4.58 11.49
N ALA A 298 20.68 -3.32 11.08
CA ALA A 298 20.16 -2.20 11.86
C ALA A 298 18.64 -2.30 12.05
N LEU A 299 17.90 -2.58 10.97
CA LEU A 299 16.45 -2.73 10.99
C LEU A 299 16.01 -3.86 11.93
N LYS A 300 16.56 -5.07 11.77
CA LYS A 300 16.15 -6.21 12.60
C LYS A 300 16.49 -6.03 14.07
N THR A 301 17.58 -5.32 14.38
CA THR A 301 17.97 -5.00 15.76
C THR A 301 16.97 -4.05 16.40
N ALA A 302 16.70 -2.89 15.77
CA ALA A 302 15.73 -1.93 16.27
C ALA A 302 14.31 -2.51 16.34
N PHE A 303 13.93 -3.34 15.37
CA PHE A 303 12.64 -3.99 15.35
C PHE A 303 12.49 -5.03 16.48
N LYS A 304 13.49 -5.88 16.71
CA LYS A 304 13.52 -6.80 17.86
C LYS A 304 13.43 -6.03 19.17
N ASP A 305 14.10 -4.89 19.26
CA ASP A 305 14.04 -4.06 20.45
C ASP A 305 12.63 -3.51 20.73
N GLY A 306 11.90 -3.11 19.69
CA GLY A 306 10.51 -2.66 19.80
C GLY A 306 9.48 -3.78 19.99
N MET A 307 9.89 -5.04 19.87
CA MET A 307 9.03 -6.23 19.96
C MET A 307 9.33 -7.10 21.19
N LYS A 308 10.11 -6.60 22.17
CA LYS A 308 10.58 -7.36 23.35
C LYS A 308 9.48 -8.03 24.17
N GLN A 309 8.25 -7.51 24.14
CA GLN A 309 7.12 -8.13 24.85
C GLN A 309 6.64 -9.45 24.24
N TYR A 310 7.05 -9.77 23.01
CA TYR A 310 6.65 -11.00 22.33
C TYR A 310 7.81 -12.02 22.31
N PRO A 311 7.55 -13.30 22.67
CA PRO A 311 8.57 -14.33 22.59
C PRO A 311 9.11 -14.50 21.18
N ALA A 312 10.41 -14.79 21.05
CA ALA A 312 11.00 -15.14 19.76
C ALA A 312 10.52 -16.53 19.32
N ALA A 313 10.32 -16.69 18.01
CA ALA A 313 9.99 -17.96 17.37
C ALA A 313 11.13 -18.42 16.44
N PRO A 314 11.20 -19.71 16.09
CA PRO A 314 12.16 -20.21 15.10
C PRO A 314 12.06 -19.46 13.76
N SER A 315 13.20 -19.31 13.09
CA SER A 315 13.24 -18.76 11.73
C SER A 315 12.42 -19.60 10.76
N ARG A 316 11.91 -18.95 9.71
CA ARG A 316 11.09 -19.60 8.68
C ARG A 316 11.69 -19.30 7.32
N SER A 317 12.36 -20.30 6.73
CA SER A 317 13.05 -20.15 5.45
C SER A 317 14.02 -18.96 5.50
N ILE A 318 13.87 -17.97 4.62
CA ILE A 318 14.72 -16.77 4.52
C ILE A 318 14.45 -15.69 5.59
N LEU A 319 13.42 -15.86 6.42
CA LEU A 319 13.05 -14.88 7.45
C LEU A 319 13.65 -15.29 8.80
N ASP A 320 14.61 -14.50 9.28
CA ASP A 320 15.42 -14.78 10.48
C ASP A 320 14.90 -14.14 11.79
N THR A 321 13.83 -13.35 11.69
CA THR A 321 13.29 -12.53 12.78
C THR A 321 11.80 -12.79 12.93
N CYS A 322 11.46 -13.79 13.74
CA CYS A 322 10.11 -14.29 13.94
C CYS A 322 9.70 -14.25 15.41
N PHE A 323 8.41 -14.11 15.67
CA PHE A 323 7.82 -14.00 17.01
C PHE A 323 6.67 -14.99 17.18
N ASP A 324 6.45 -15.42 18.42
CA ASP A 324 5.25 -16.17 18.80
C ASP A 324 4.19 -15.20 19.32
N PHE A 325 3.05 -15.18 18.62
CA PHE A 325 1.88 -14.39 18.99
C PHE A 325 0.77 -15.23 19.63
N SER A 326 1.08 -16.47 20.03
CA SER A 326 0.13 -17.34 20.72
C SER A 326 -0.38 -16.68 22.01
N GLY A 327 -1.70 -16.76 22.22
CA GLY A 327 -2.36 -16.14 23.37
C GLY A 327 -2.48 -14.62 23.32
N GLN A 328 -2.13 -13.97 22.20
CA GLN A 328 -2.33 -12.52 22.01
C GLN A 328 -3.63 -12.24 21.25
N ASP A 329 -4.46 -11.33 21.77
CA ASP A 329 -5.65 -10.86 21.04
C ASP A 329 -5.31 -9.77 20.02
N ASN A 330 -4.35 -8.91 20.38
CA ASN A 330 -3.86 -7.80 19.55
C ASN A 330 -2.33 -7.73 19.62
N VAL A 331 -1.69 -7.53 18.46
CA VAL A 331 -0.23 -7.40 18.34
C VAL A 331 0.13 -5.95 18.05
N THR A 332 1.02 -5.39 18.85
CA THR A 332 1.51 -4.01 18.74
C THR A 332 2.88 -4.03 18.07
N ILE A 333 2.95 -3.54 16.84
CA ILE A 333 4.13 -3.61 15.98
C ILE A 333 4.73 -2.21 15.84
N PRO A 334 6.05 -2.02 16.04
CA PRO A 334 6.71 -0.75 15.75
C PRO A 334 6.42 -0.29 14.32
N THR A 335 6.12 0.99 14.14
CA THR A 335 6.03 1.57 12.79
C THR A 335 7.36 1.42 12.05
N VAL A 336 7.32 1.14 10.76
CA VAL A 336 8.49 1.15 9.88
C VAL A 336 8.20 2.06 8.70
N ALA A 337 9.13 2.97 8.40
CA ALA A 337 9.03 3.87 7.26
C ALA A 337 10.28 3.77 6.38
N LEU A 338 10.07 3.76 5.07
CA LEU A 338 11.15 3.81 4.07
C LEU A 338 11.35 5.26 3.65
N MET A 339 12.60 5.73 3.71
CA MET A 339 12.98 7.09 3.32
C MET A 339 13.72 7.02 2.00
N PHE A 340 13.20 7.69 0.97
CA PHE A 340 13.76 7.71 -0.36
C PHE A 340 14.42 9.06 -0.67
N ASP A 341 15.25 9.06 -1.70
CA ASP A 341 15.81 10.27 -2.27
C ASP A 341 14.71 11.24 -2.72
N GLY A 342 15.00 12.54 -2.69
CA GLY A 342 14.00 13.60 -2.87
C GLY A 342 13.12 13.87 -1.63
N GLY A 343 13.39 13.19 -0.51
CA GLY A 343 12.73 13.46 0.78
C GLY A 343 11.41 12.72 0.99
N ALA A 344 11.03 11.81 0.09
CA ALA A 344 9.86 10.96 0.26
C ALA A 344 10.02 10.03 1.47
N VAL A 345 8.99 9.98 2.33
CA VAL A 345 8.91 9.06 3.46
C VAL A 345 7.59 8.30 3.37
N VAL A 346 7.69 6.98 3.30
CA VAL A 346 6.56 6.07 3.11
C VAL A 346 6.43 5.16 4.32
N ASP A 347 5.34 5.34 5.07
CA ASP A 347 4.99 4.48 6.20
C ASP A 347 4.38 3.17 5.72
N LEU A 348 4.97 2.05 6.13
CA LEU A 348 4.50 0.71 5.75
C LEU A 348 3.34 0.27 6.63
N ASP A 349 2.28 -0.29 6.04
CA ASP A 349 1.21 -0.96 6.79
C ASP A 349 1.74 -2.12 7.65
N ALA A 350 1.03 -2.49 8.72
CA ALA A 350 1.42 -3.64 9.54
C ALA A 350 1.57 -4.92 8.70
N ASN A 351 0.72 -5.10 7.68
CA ASN A 351 0.80 -6.22 6.73
C ASN A 351 1.98 -6.11 5.74
N GLY A 352 2.61 -4.94 5.66
CA GLY A 352 3.87 -4.70 4.93
C GLY A 352 5.12 -4.80 5.82
N ILE A 353 4.95 -4.90 7.13
CA ILE A 353 6.03 -5.06 8.12
C ILE A 353 6.17 -6.52 8.55
N ILE A 354 5.04 -7.19 8.79
CA ILE A 354 4.99 -8.59 9.21
C ILE A 354 4.39 -9.45 8.10
N PHE A 355 5.04 -10.57 7.80
CA PHE A 355 4.52 -11.62 6.92
C PHE A 355 4.41 -12.94 7.70
N GLY A 356 3.17 -13.39 7.92
CA GLY A 356 2.90 -14.46 8.88
C GLY A 356 3.17 -13.98 10.30
N SER A 357 4.29 -14.43 10.89
CA SER A 357 4.73 -14.01 12.23
C SER A 357 6.18 -13.49 12.26
N CYS A 358 6.71 -13.15 11.08
CA CYS A 358 8.10 -12.74 10.91
C CYS A 358 8.20 -11.34 10.29
N LEU A 359 9.27 -10.62 10.61
CA LEU A 359 9.66 -9.39 9.93
C LEU A 359 9.83 -9.67 8.44
N ALA A 360 9.13 -8.92 7.59
CA ALA A 360 9.03 -9.16 6.16
C ALA A 360 10.20 -8.55 5.35
N PHE A 361 11.42 -8.65 5.87
CA PHE A 361 12.64 -8.14 5.26
C PHE A 361 13.74 -9.20 5.36
N THR A 362 14.69 -9.19 4.43
CA THR A 362 15.93 -9.96 4.56
C THR A 362 17.09 -9.24 3.85
N GLY A 363 18.31 -9.75 4.03
CA GLY A 363 19.52 -9.20 3.44
C GLY A 363 19.69 -9.54 1.96
N THR A 364 20.40 -8.69 1.22
CA THR A 364 21.10 -9.05 -0.02
C THR A 364 22.39 -9.84 0.29
N ASP A 365 23.12 -10.28 -0.73
CA ASP A 365 24.38 -11.02 -0.54
C ASP A 365 25.49 -10.14 0.07
N ASP A 366 25.59 -8.88 -0.38
CA ASP A 366 26.47 -7.84 0.16
C ASP A 366 25.82 -6.44 0.04
N ASP A 367 26.45 -5.41 0.60
CA ASP A 367 25.92 -4.03 0.61
C ASP A 367 25.94 -3.37 -0.79
N GLU A 368 26.74 -3.89 -1.73
CA GLU A 368 26.86 -3.37 -3.10
C GLU A 368 25.81 -3.99 -4.04
N SER A 369 25.17 -5.06 -3.59
CA SER A 369 24.09 -5.73 -4.31
C SER A 369 22.86 -4.84 -4.40
N THR A 370 22.26 -4.78 -5.58
CA THR A 370 21.01 -4.04 -5.79
C THR A 370 19.91 -4.55 -4.85
N GLY A 371 19.33 -3.63 -4.07
CA GLY A 371 18.20 -3.91 -3.19
C GLY A 371 16.91 -4.18 -3.96
N ILE A 372 15.88 -4.65 -3.26
CA ILE A 372 14.57 -4.92 -3.87
C ILE A 372 13.49 -4.48 -2.89
N ILE A 373 12.58 -3.61 -3.31
CA ILE A 373 11.34 -3.33 -2.59
C ILE A 373 10.29 -4.33 -3.09
N GLY A 374 10.02 -5.34 -2.27
CA GLY A 374 9.11 -6.45 -2.59
C GLY A 374 7.63 -6.10 -2.42
N ASN A 375 6.76 -6.98 -2.92
CA ASN A 375 5.33 -6.76 -2.98
C ASN A 375 4.67 -6.63 -1.61
N VAL A 376 5.18 -7.30 -0.56
CA VAL A 376 4.65 -7.20 0.80
C VAL A 376 4.71 -5.74 1.28
N GLN A 377 5.83 -5.07 1.05
CA GLN A 377 6.04 -3.67 1.44
C GLN A 377 5.22 -2.68 0.60
N GLN A 378 4.74 -3.11 -0.57
CA GLN A 378 3.92 -2.29 -1.46
C GLN A 378 2.41 -2.44 -1.21
N ARG A 379 1.98 -3.40 -0.37
CA ARG A 379 0.55 -3.61 -0.06
C ARG A 379 -0.05 -2.38 0.60
N THR A 380 -1.32 -2.11 0.31
CA THR A 380 -2.09 -0.95 0.81
C THR A 380 -1.58 0.43 0.37
N LEU A 381 -0.54 0.46 -0.47
CA LEU A 381 -0.05 1.66 -1.11
C LEU A 381 -0.56 1.66 -2.54
N GLU A 382 -1.03 2.81 -3.01
CA GLU A 382 -1.08 3.07 -4.44
C GLU A 382 0.32 3.47 -4.89
N VAL A 383 0.94 2.64 -5.73
CA VAL A 383 2.24 2.91 -6.33
C VAL A 383 2.00 3.35 -7.77
N LEU A 384 2.24 4.62 -8.06
CA LEU A 384 2.22 5.22 -9.38
C LEU A 384 3.62 5.20 -9.98
N TYR A 385 3.70 4.79 -11.23
CA TYR A 385 4.87 4.90 -12.07
C TYR A 385 4.55 5.91 -13.15
N ASP A 386 5.30 7.02 -13.19
CA ASP A 386 5.35 7.87 -14.38
C ASP A 386 6.63 7.54 -15.14
N ALA A 387 6.51 6.72 -16.19
CA ALA A 387 7.61 6.37 -17.07
C ALA A 387 7.71 7.29 -18.30
N GLY A 388 7.15 8.51 -18.21
CA GLY A 388 7.24 9.55 -19.22
C GLY A 388 8.68 10.04 -19.46
N GLN A 389 8.91 10.69 -20.61
CA GLN A 389 10.25 11.15 -21.00
C GLN A 389 10.75 12.35 -20.16
N SER A 390 9.85 13.14 -19.56
CA SER A 390 10.18 14.39 -18.87
C SER A 390 10.13 14.31 -17.34
N SER A 391 9.37 13.36 -16.78
CA SER A 391 9.21 13.16 -15.34
C SER A 391 9.28 11.66 -15.10
N ARG A 392 10.36 11.19 -14.45
CA ARG A 392 10.59 9.78 -14.15
C ARG A 392 10.50 9.63 -12.66
N ASP A 393 9.31 9.38 -12.17
CA ASP A 393 9.04 9.40 -10.74
C ASP A 393 8.24 8.15 -10.35
N VAL A 394 8.59 7.60 -9.19
CA VAL A 394 7.76 6.63 -8.48
C VAL A 394 7.07 7.38 -7.37
N PHE A 395 5.74 7.30 -7.36
CA PHE A 395 4.93 7.92 -6.34
C PHE A 395 4.29 6.83 -5.50
N ALA A 396 4.40 6.94 -4.19
CA ALA A 396 3.64 6.10 -3.27
C ALA A 396 2.67 7.00 -2.52
N ASN A 397 1.37 6.75 -2.70
CA ASN A 397 0.39 7.35 -1.82
C ASN A 397 0.66 6.78 -0.43
N ARG A 398 0.71 7.64 0.60
CA ARG A 398 0.80 7.11 1.96
C ARG A 398 -0.39 6.18 2.13
N SER A 399 -0.14 4.92 2.48
CA SER A 399 -1.13 4.09 3.19
C SER A 399 -1.73 5.04 4.21
N ARG A 400 -3.02 5.39 4.08
CA ARG A 400 -3.68 6.42 4.87
C ARG A 400 -3.42 6.09 6.35
N THR A 401 -2.34 6.64 6.88
CA THR A 401 -1.87 6.56 8.27
C THR A 401 -2.21 7.86 8.98
N SER A 402 -2.83 8.81 8.27
CA SER A 402 -3.79 9.71 8.87
C SER A 402 -5.13 8.99 8.90
N PRO A 403 -5.88 9.03 10.01
CA PRO A 403 -7.21 8.43 10.09
C PRO A 403 -8.11 9.25 9.18
N ILE A 404 -8.18 8.89 7.90
CA ILE A 404 -9.32 9.28 7.11
C ILE A 404 -10.42 8.35 7.60
N CYS A 405 -11.19 8.88 8.54
CA CYS A 405 -12.48 8.34 8.90
C CYS A 405 -13.31 8.29 7.62
N LEU A 406 -13.26 7.16 6.90
CA LEU A 406 -14.32 6.80 5.97
C LEU A 406 -15.55 6.66 6.84
N PHE A 407 -16.46 7.62 6.72
CA PHE A 407 -17.71 7.65 7.45
C PHE A 407 -18.75 6.88 6.66
N GLY A 408 -19.11 5.69 7.13
CA GLY A 408 -20.32 5.01 6.69
C GLY A 408 -21.52 5.67 7.37
N PHE A 409 -22.49 6.16 6.59
CA PHE A 409 -23.79 6.55 7.13
C PHE A 409 -24.64 5.29 7.21
N VAL A 410 -24.88 4.80 8.44
CA VAL A 410 -25.60 3.53 8.65
C VAL A 410 -26.89 3.82 9.41
N SER A 411 -28.03 3.55 8.78
CA SER A 411 -29.36 3.72 9.39
C SER A 411 -29.55 2.87 10.66
N GLY A 412 -28.71 1.84 10.87
CA GLY A 412 -28.77 0.93 12.01
C GLY A 412 -28.04 1.37 13.29
N THR A 413 -27.31 2.49 13.30
CA THR A 413 -26.57 2.96 14.49
C THR A 413 -27.09 4.30 14.99
N VAL A 414 -27.40 4.39 16.29
CA VAL A 414 -27.99 5.60 16.90
C VAL A 414 -26.95 6.73 17.03
N ILE A 415 -25.74 6.41 17.47
CA ILE A 415 -24.67 7.37 17.78
C ILE A 415 -23.48 7.20 16.83
N THR A 416 -22.61 8.20 16.76
CA THR A 416 -21.40 8.15 15.92
C THR A 416 -20.31 7.32 16.58
N TRP A 417 -19.74 6.39 15.82
CA TRP A 417 -18.66 5.54 16.27
C TRP A 417 -17.35 6.01 15.65
N LEU A 418 -16.37 6.31 16.50
CA LEU A 418 -15.06 6.80 16.07
C LEU A 418 -13.95 5.83 16.49
N PRO A 419 -12.88 5.69 15.69
CA PRO A 419 -11.69 4.98 16.10
C PRO A 419 -11.20 5.50 17.46
N ARG A 420 -10.74 4.60 18.33
CA ARG A 420 -10.38 4.92 19.73
C ARG A 420 -9.52 6.18 19.91
N ARG A 421 -8.59 6.45 18.99
CA ARG A 421 -7.75 7.67 19.04
C ARG A 421 -8.55 8.95 18.80
N ALA A 422 -9.37 8.97 17.76
CA ALA A 422 -10.24 10.11 17.45
C ALA A 422 -11.29 10.32 18.56
N TYR A 423 -11.89 9.23 19.05
CA TYR A 423 -12.81 9.29 20.19
C TYR A 423 -12.13 9.82 21.47
N SER A 424 -10.92 9.35 21.77
CA SER A 424 -10.17 9.80 22.96
C SER A 424 -9.83 11.29 22.87
N ALA A 425 -9.42 11.77 21.68
CA ALA A 425 -9.14 13.19 21.44
C ALA A 425 -10.41 14.04 21.60
N LEU A 426 -11.51 13.65 20.94
CA LEU A 426 -12.80 14.34 21.03
C LEU A 426 -13.31 14.36 22.46
N SER A 427 -13.40 13.20 23.12
CA SER A 427 -13.92 13.09 24.49
C SER A 427 -13.05 13.85 25.49
N SER A 428 -11.73 13.89 25.30
CA SER A 428 -10.82 14.67 26.16
C SER A 428 -10.98 16.18 25.97
N ALA A 429 -11.05 16.65 24.72
CA ALA A 429 -11.30 18.05 24.42
C ALA A 429 -12.67 18.51 24.94
N PHE A 430 -13.70 17.68 24.73
CA PHE A 430 -15.05 17.90 25.20
C PHE A 430 -15.10 17.96 26.74
N ARG A 431 -14.41 17.04 27.42
CA ARG A 431 -14.23 17.07 28.88
C ARG A 431 -13.56 18.34 29.37
N SER A 432 -12.58 18.84 28.62
CA SER A 432 -11.92 20.11 28.97
C SER A 432 -12.86 21.31 28.81
N GLY A 433 -13.71 21.33 27.78
CA GLY A 433 -14.72 22.39 27.57
C GLY A 433 -15.86 22.36 28.57
N MET A 434 -16.21 21.17 29.06
CA MET A 434 -17.33 20.94 29.98
C MET A 434 -16.94 20.94 31.47
N ARG A 435 -15.72 21.36 31.83
CA ARG A 435 -15.19 21.34 33.22
C ARG A 435 -16.09 22.00 34.28
N ARG A 436 -16.98 22.91 33.88
CA ARG A 436 -17.90 23.62 34.78
C ARG A 436 -19.11 22.79 35.22
N TYR A 437 -19.36 21.66 34.58
CA TYR A 437 -20.50 20.80 34.84
C TYR A 437 -20.05 19.53 35.59
N PRO A 438 -20.79 19.09 36.63
CA PRO A 438 -20.48 17.83 37.32
C PRO A 438 -20.56 16.63 36.37
N ARG A 439 -19.66 15.67 36.54
CA ARG A 439 -19.67 14.41 35.78
C ARG A 439 -20.75 13.47 36.33
N ALA A 440 -21.49 12.84 35.43
CA ALA A 440 -22.43 11.77 35.76
C ALA A 440 -21.82 10.39 35.47
N ALA A 441 -22.46 9.34 35.99
CA ALA A 441 -22.10 7.96 35.68
C ALA A 441 -22.30 7.68 34.17
N PRO A 442 -21.46 6.82 33.55
CA PRO A 442 -21.67 6.36 32.18
C PRO A 442 -23.04 5.71 31.98
N VAL A 443 -23.62 5.90 30.80
CA VAL A 443 -24.90 5.28 30.40
C VAL A 443 -24.63 4.32 29.24
N GLY A 444 -24.67 3.02 29.52
CA GLY A 444 -24.38 1.98 28.53
C GLY A 444 -22.96 2.14 27.94
N ILE A 445 -22.89 2.41 26.64
CA ILE A 445 -21.64 2.61 25.88
C ILE A 445 -21.12 4.06 25.93
N LEU A 446 -21.90 5.00 26.46
CA LEU A 446 -21.54 6.42 26.52
C LEU A 446 -20.73 6.70 27.80
N ASP A 447 -19.44 7.00 27.64
CA ASP A 447 -18.51 7.14 28.77
C ASP A 447 -18.30 8.60 29.24
N THR A 448 -18.90 9.57 28.54
CA THR A 448 -18.69 11.01 28.75
C THR A 448 -20.02 11.70 29.03
N CYS A 449 -20.49 11.58 30.27
CA CYS A 449 -21.79 12.06 30.74
C CYS A 449 -21.67 13.15 31.82
N TYR A 450 -22.65 14.04 31.88
CA TYR A 450 -22.71 15.15 32.84
C TYR A 450 -24.06 15.22 33.54
N ASP A 451 -24.06 15.74 34.76
CA ASP A 451 -25.27 16.05 35.51
C ASP A 451 -25.64 17.51 35.29
N PHE A 452 -26.79 17.73 34.63
CA PHE A 452 -27.34 19.05 34.40
C PHE A 452 -28.53 19.38 35.32
N THR A 453 -28.77 18.57 36.34
CA THR A 453 -29.89 18.76 37.28
C THR A 453 -29.83 20.14 37.92
N GLY A 454 -30.92 20.89 37.81
CA GLY A 454 -31.03 22.25 38.38
C GLY A 454 -30.36 23.35 37.55
N LEU A 455 -29.86 23.05 36.35
CA LEU A 455 -29.34 24.04 35.41
C LEU A 455 -30.43 24.44 34.40
N SER A 456 -30.63 25.75 34.22
CA SER A 456 -31.59 26.30 33.25
C SER A 456 -30.98 26.58 31.88
N ASN A 457 -29.65 26.64 31.78
CA ASN A 457 -28.94 26.88 30.53
C ASN A 457 -27.61 26.13 30.53
N VAL A 458 -27.41 25.28 29.53
CA VAL A 458 -26.22 24.44 29.36
C VAL A 458 -25.53 24.84 28.07
N SER A 459 -24.26 25.21 28.16
CA SER A 459 -23.43 25.56 27.02
C SER A 459 -22.52 24.39 26.70
N VAL A 460 -22.66 23.85 25.50
CA VAL A 460 -21.91 22.69 25.01
C VAL A 460 -20.85 23.18 24.00
N PRO A 461 -19.60 22.66 24.04
CA PRO A 461 -18.60 22.94 23.02
C PRO A 461 -19.10 22.59 21.62
N THR A 462 -18.72 23.38 20.62
CA THR A 462 -18.98 23.04 19.21
C THR A 462 -18.18 21.80 18.81
N VAL A 463 -18.77 20.98 17.94
CA VAL A 463 -18.11 19.81 17.35
C VAL A 463 -18.41 19.83 15.86
N GLU A 464 -17.34 19.81 15.07
CA GLU A 464 -17.40 19.83 13.61
C GLU A 464 -16.79 18.54 13.08
N LEU A 465 -17.50 17.86 12.16
CA LEU A 465 -16.94 16.73 11.42
C LEU A 465 -16.37 17.26 10.10
N VAL A 466 -15.04 17.23 9.99
CA VAL A 466 -14.31 17.70 8.82
C VAL A 466 -13.99 16.51 7.93
N PHE A 467 -14.46 16.56 6.68
CA PHE A 467 -14.29 15.51 5.68
C PHE A 467 -13.17 15.85 4.70
N ASP A 468 -12.69 14.80 4.03
CA ASP A 468 -11.74 14.93 2.93
C ASP A 468 -12.33 15.83 1.82
N GLY A 469 -11.50 16.71 1.24
CA GLY A 469 -11.97 17.76 0.33
C GLY A 469 -12.51 19.03 1.00
N GLY A 470 -12.46 19.12 2.33
CA GLY A 470 -12.75 20.35 3.08
C GLY A 470 -14.23 20.61 3.37
N ALA A 471 -15.10 19.62 3.12
CA ALA A 471 -16.50 19.70 3.55
C ALA A 471 -16.58 19.59 5.08
N VAL A 472 -17.45 20.39 5.71
CA VAL A 472 -17.59 20.46 7.16
C VAL A 472 -19.05 20.27 7.54
N MET A 473 -19.32 19.35 8.45
CA MET A 473 -20.63 19.13 9.07
C MET A 473 -20.61 19.68 10.50
N ASP A 474 -21.27 20.82 10.69
CA ASP A 474 -21.38 21.50 11.98
C ASP A 474 -22.51 20.89 12.82
N LEU A 475 -22.16 20.19 13.90
CA LEU A 475 -23.17 19.57 14.75
C LEU A 475 -23.78 20.60 15.71
N ASP A 476 -25.10 20.59 15.82
CA ASP A 476 -25.80 21.34 16.86
C ASP A 476 -25.77 20.59 18.21
N SER A 477 -26.35 21.19 19.26
CA SER A 477 -26.32 20.58 20.60
C SER A 477 -26.96 19.19 20.64
N ASP A 478 -27.98 18.95 19.82
CA ASP A 478 -28.72 17.69 19.75
C ASP A 478 -27.99 16.63 18.92
N GLY A 479 -27.14 17.04 17.97
CA GLY A 479 -26.18 16.19 17.26
C GLY A 479 -24.93 15.87 18.09
N ILE A 480 -24.61 16.67 19.10
CA ILE A 480 -23.44 16.46 19.96
C ILE A 480 -23.77 15.59 21.17
N MET A 481 -24.97 15.75 21.75
CA MET A 481 -25.35 15.13 23.01
C MET A 481 -26.61 14.28 22.89
N ILE A 482 -26.63 13.13 23.58
CA ILE A 482 -27.80 12.29 23.79
C ILE A 482 -27.88 11.91 25.26
N GLU A 483 -29.06 12.12 25.89
CA GLU A 483 -29.30 11.80 27.30
C GLU A 483 -28.22 12.36 28.26
N HIS A 484 -27.81 13.62 28.06
CA HIS A 484 -26.75 14.29 28.83
C HIS A 484 -25.33 13.68 28.69
N CYS A 485 -25.13 12.81 27.70
CA CYS A 485 -23.85 12.23 27.36
C CYS A 485 -23.40 12.64 25.95
N LEU A 486 -22.09 12.68 25.73
CA LEU A 486 -21.50 12.86 24.41
C LEU A 486 -21.96 11.73 23.49
N ALA A 487 -22.64 12.06 22.38
CA ALA A 487 -23.27 11.10 21.47
C ALA A 487 -22.27 10.41 20.52
N PHE A 488 -21.11 10.04 21.05
CA PHE A 488 -20.03 9.36 20.36
C PHE A 488 -19.56 8.17 21.18
N ALA A 489 -19.08 7.12 20.51
CA ALA A 489 -18.49 5.96 21.18
C ALA A 489 -17.22 5.48 20.44
N PRO A 490 -16.29 4.82 21.15
CA PRO A 490 -15.13 4.23 20.51
C PRO A 490 -15.49 2.94 19.76
N THR A 491 -14.95 2.77 18.56
CA THR A 491 -14.97 1.50 17.80
C THR A 491 -13.55 1.02 17.49
N SER A 492 -13.40 -0.28 17.27
CA SER A 492 -12.19 -0.90 16.70
C SER A 492 -12.16 -0.88 15.17
N ASP A 493 -13.30 -0.56 14.54
CA ASP A 493 -13.54 -0.72 13.10
C ASP A 493 -13.71 0.65 12.41
N GLU A 494 -14.39 0.68 11.25
CA GLU A 494 -14.66 1.91 10.48
C GLU A 494 -15.50 2.93 11.25
N SER A 495 -15.41 4.19 10.83
CA SER A 495 -16.20 5.26 11.45
C SER A 495 -17.62 5.21 10.92
N PHE A 496 -18.60 5.31 11.80
CA PHE A 496 -20.00 5.37 11.41
C PHE A 496 -20.61 6.67 11.91
N ILE A 497 -21.23 7.45 11.02
CA ILE A 497 -22.04 8.59 11.46
C ILE A 497 -23.40 8.05 11.87
N GLY A 498 -23.70 8.15 13.15
CA GLY A 498 -24.95 7.68 13.71
C GLY A 498 -26.11 8.63 13.43
N ASN A 499 -27.33 8.11 13.55
CA ASN A 499 -28.55 8.84 13.24
C ASN A 499 -28.69 10.14 14.05
N VAL A 500 -28.16 10.23 15.27
CA VAL A 500 -28.17 11.46 16.09
C VAL A 500 -27.48 12.63 15.38
N GLN A 501 -26.33 12.39 14.77
CA GLN A 501 -25.54 13.40 14.07
C GLN A 501 -26.12 13.77 12.69
N GLN A 502 -27.11 13.03 12.20
CA GLN A 502 -27.74 13.26 10.90
C GLN A 502 -29.04 14.06 10.98
N ARG A 503 -29.60 14.29 12.18
CA ARG A 503 -30.97 14.82 12.36
C ARG A 503 -31.24 16.19 11.73
N THR A 504 -30.21 16.99 11.49
CA THR A 504 -30.28 18.35 10.93
C THR A 504 -29.62 18.49 9.57
N PHE A 505 -29.37 17.35 8.91
CA PHE A 505 -28.72 17.29 7.62
C PHE A 505 -29.57 16.52 6.61
N GLU A 506 -29.75 17.11 5.44
CA GLU A 506 -30.21 16.35 4.28
C GLU A 506 -29.00 15.64 3.68
N VAL A 507 -29.10 14.33 3.59
CA VAL A 507 -28.03 13.46 3.11
C VAL A 507 -28.38 12.95 1.71
N LEU A 508 -27.53 13.28 0.73
CA LEU A 508 -27.64 12.86 -0.67
C LEU A 508 -26.71 11.67 -0.93
N HIS A 509 -27.30 10.60 -1.45
CA HIS A 509 -26.58 9.43 -1.97
C HIS A 509 -26.76 9.36 -3.49
N ASP A 510 -25.75 9.80 -4.26
CA ASP A 510 -25.68 9.52 -5.69
C ASP A 510 -24.93 8.19 -5.90
N VAL A 511 -25.69 7.10 -5.93
CA VAL A 511 -25.18 5.74 -6.12
C VAL A 511 -24.61 5.54 -7.54
N GLY A 512 -25.06 6.33 -8.52
CA GLY A 512 -24.62 6.21 -9.92
C GLY A 512 -23.25 6.84 -10.18
N GLN A 513 -22.93 7.92 -9.45
CA GLN A 513 -21.63 8.59 -9.53
C GLN A 513 -20.70 8.31 -8.34
N GLY A 514 -21.18 7.56 -7.34
CA GLY A 514 -20.44 7.33 -6.10
C GLY A 514 -20.24 8.61 -5.28
N ILE A 515 -21.08 9.62 -5.49
CA ILE A 515 -20.99 10.92 -4.82
C ILE A 515 -21.90 10.92 -3.60
N PHE A 516 -21.34 11.35 -2.49
CA PHE A 516 -22.04 11.53 -1.24
C PHE A 516 -21.98 13.01 -0.84
N GLY A 517 -23.12 13.59 -0.49
CA GLY A 517 -23.22 15.00 -0.11
C GLY A 517 -24.13 15.19 1.09
N PHE A 518 -23.88 16.23 1.87
CA PHE A 518 -24.77 16.66 2.94
C PHE A 518 -24.96 18.17 2.85
N ARG A 519 -26.17 18.64 3.17
CA ARG A 519 -26.45 20.07 3.36
C ARG A 519 -27.21 20.27 4.65
N SER A 520 -26.92 21.37 5.34
CA SER A 520 -27.71 21.81 6.50
C SER A 520 -29.16 22.01 6.04
N GLY A 521 -30.11 21.39 6.74
CA GLY A 521 -31.52 21.46 6.38
C GLY A 521 -32.41 21.23 7.60
N THR A 522 -33.63 21.77 7.57
CA THR A 522 -34.67 21.48 8.55
C THR A 522 -35.50 20.31 8.03
N CYS A 523 -35.30 19.11 8.58
CA CYS A 523 -36.23 17.99 8.45
C CYS A 523 -36.97 17.77 9.76
#